data_AF-A0A485CR38-F1
#
_entry.id   AF-A0A485CR38-F1
#
_cell.length_a   1.000
_cell.length_b   1.000
_cell.length_c   1.000
_cell.angle_alpha   90.00
_cell.angle_beta   90.00
_cell.angle_gamma   90.00
#
_symmetry.space_group_name_H-M   'P 1'
#
loop_
_entity.id
_entity.type
_entity.pdbx_description
1 polymer ?
#
loop_
_entity_poly.entity_id
_entity_poly.type
_entity_poly.pdbx_seq_one_letter_code
_entity_poly.pdbx_strand_id
1 'polypeptide(L)' 'MKILKAAIDRVRYMSLDHVSSPEMLLKQHHEIFSALEKRDVDAVDKAMTLHLQEISESVLLIRQENRDWFSEE' A
#
# COMPACT_ATOMS: atom_id res chain seq x y z
N MET A 1 18.71 11.73 -11.51
CA MET A 1 17.52 10.91 -11.85
C MET A 1 17.65 9.41 -11.54
N LYS A 2 18.84 8.78 -11.56
CA LYS A 2 18.99 7.33 -11.25
C LYS A 2 18.89 6.95 -9.77
N ILE A 3 19.28 7.83 -8.84
CA ILE A 3 19.36 7.53 -7.40
C ILE A 3 17.96 7.41 -6.76
N LEU A 4 16.99 8.21 -7.22
CA LEU A 4 15.62 8.19 -6.71
C LEU A 4 14.90 6.85 -7.01
N LYS A 5 15.13 6.28 -8.20
CA LYS A 5 14.49 5.03 -8.60
C LYS A 5 15.02 3.83 -7.80
N ALA A 6 16.33 3.76 -7.57
CA ALA A 6 16.94 2.74 -6.73
C ALA A 6 16.54 2.85 -5.24
N ALA A 7 16.28 4.05 -4.73
CA ALA A 7 15.74 4.25 -3.38
C ALA A 7 14.27 3.82 -3.28
N ILE A 8 13.42 4.19 -4.25
CA ILE A 8 12.01 3.78 -4.35
C ILE A 8 11.88 2.25 -4.52
N ASP A 9 12.75 1.65 -5.33
CA ASP A 9 12.73 0.20 -5.58
C ASP A 9 13.16 -0.59 -4.32
N ARG A 10 14.03 -0.03 -3.46
CA ARG A 10 14.34 -0.63 -2.14
C ARG A 10 13.21 -0.50 -1.14
N VAL A 11 12.53 0.65 -1.10
CA VAL A 11 11.32 0.83 -0.30
C VAL A 11 10.31 -0.24 -0.68
N ARG A 12 9.95 -0.36 -1.97
CA ARG A 12 9.01 -1.38 -2.47
C ARG A 12 9.39 -2.81 -2.08
N TYR A 13 10.67 -3.17 -2.18
CA TYR A 13 11.10 -4.55 -1.95
C TYR A 13 11.13 -4.93 -0.47
N MET A 14 11.39 -3.99 0.44
CA MET A 14 11.49 -4.27 1.89
C MET A 14 10.18 -4.02 2.62
N SER A 15 9.33 -3.10 2.12
CA SER A 15 8.09 -2.74 2.80
C SER A 15 6.95 -3.73 2.59
N LEU A 16 6.90 -4.41 1.44
CA LEU A 16 5.83 -5.35 1.15
C LEU A 16 5.97 -6.64 1.97
N ASP A 17 7.19 -7.17 2.17
CA ASP A 17 7.32 -8.46 2.86
C ASP A 17 7.17 -8.36 4.40
N HIS A 18 7.53 -7.23 5.01
CA HIS A 18 7.51 -7.04 6.48
C HIS A 18 6.28 -6.27 6.99
N VAL A 19 5.72 -5.36 6.19
CA VAL A 19 4.64 -4.48 6.65
C VAL A 19 3.27 -4.90 6.12
N SER A 20 3.18 -5.22 4.83
CA SER A 20 1.91 -5.50 4.17
C SER A 20 2.11 -6.51 3.04
N SER A 21 1.81 -7.78 3.34
CA SER A 21 2.21 -8.88 2.44
C SER A 21 1.61 -8.71 1.03
N PRO A 22 2.37 -9.01 -0.04
CA PRO A 22 1.86 -8.94 -1.41
C PRO A 22 0.58 -9.75 -1.62
N GLU A 23 0.47 -10.91 -0.95
CA GLU A 23 -0.72 -11.77 -0.99
C GLU A 23 -1.95 -11.08 -0.40
N MET A 24 -1.78 -10.36 0.72
CA MET A 24 -2.86 -9.63 1.35
C MET A 24 -3.34 -8.46 0.49
N LEU A 25 -2.43 -7.69 -0.10
CA LEU A 25 -2.78 -6.60 -1.01
C LEU A 25 -3.49 -7.11 -2.27
N LEU A 26 -3.02 -8.23 -2.82
CA LEU A 26 -3.68 -8.88 -3.97
C LEU A 26 -5.11 -9.30 -3.61
N LYS A 27 -5.32 -9.85 -2.41
CA LYS A 27 -6.66 -10.19 -1.93
C LYS A 27 -7.57 -8.95 -1.82
N GLN A 28 -7.08 -7.85 -1.26
CA GLN A 28 -7.84 -6.59 -1.21
C GLN A 28 -8.20 -6.07 -2.60
N HIS A 29 -7.27 -6.14 -3.57
CA HIS A 29 -7.56 -5.78 -4.95
C HIS A 29 -8.67 -6.65 -5.57
N HIS A 30 -8.67 -7.95 -5.28
CA HIS A 30 -9.75 -8.85 -5.71
C HIS A 30 -11.09 -8.52 -5.05
N GLU A 31 -11.11 -8.09 -3.79
CA GLU A 31 -12.33 -7.67 -3.10
C GLU A 31 -12.92 -6.39 -3.71
N ILE A 32 -12.07 -5.39 -4.00
CA ILE A 32 -12.46 -4.17 -4.72
C ILE A 32 -13.03 -4.52 -6.10
N PHE A 33 -12.31 -5.35 -6.87
CA PHE A 33 -12.74 -5.77 -8.20
C PHE A 33 -14.09 -6.50 -8.16
N SER A 34 -14.25 -7.44 -7.24
CA SER A 34 -15.50 -8.20 -7.08
C SER A 34 -16.69 -7.31 -6.72
N ALA A 35 -16.47 -6.27 -5.90
CA ALA A 35 -17.50 -5.30 -5.56
C ALA A 35 -17.88 -4.42 -6.78
N LEU A 36 -16.89 -4.01 -7.58
CA LEU A 36 -17.11 -3.27 -8.82
C LEU A 36 -17.90 -4.09 -9.85
N GLU A 37 -17.56 -5.37 -10.05
CA GLU A 37 -18.30 -6.25 -10.97
C GLU A 37 -19.78 -6.38 -10.58
N LYS A 38 -20.07 -6.39 -9.29
CA LYS A 38 -21.43 -6.45 -8.74
C LYS A 38 -22.15 -5.09 -8.77
N ARG A 39 -21.44 -4.00 -9.09
CA ARG A 39 -21.93 -2.61 -9.02
C ARG A 39 -22.46 -2.25 -7.62
N ASP A 40 -21.87 -2.84 -6.59
CA ASP A 40 -22.25 -2.63 -5.20
C ASP A 40 -21.42 -1.46 -4.64
N VAL A 41 -22.03 -0.26 -4.64
CA VAL A 41 -21.35 0.99 -4.26
C VAL A 41 -20.85 0.93 -2.82
N ASP A 42 -21.65 0.39 -1.90
CA ASP A 42 -21.30 0.32 -0.48
C ASP A 42 -20.14 -0.66 -0.26
N ALA A 43 -20.14 -1.80 -0.96
CA ALA A 43 -19.04 -2.76 -0.90
C ALA A 43 -17.74 -2.19 -1.48
N VAL A 44 -17.82 -1.39 -2.56
CA VAL A 44 -16.65 -0.73 -3.15
C VAL A 44 -16.06 0.28 -2.17
N ASP A 45 -16.90 1.13 -1.58
CA ASP A 45 -16.45 2.14 -0.61
C ASP A 45 -15.75 1.51 0.59
N LYS A 46 -16.35 0.44 1.13
CA LYS A 46 -15.76 -0.32 2.24
C LYS A 46 -14.43 -0.96 1.86
N ALA A 47 -14.35 -1.64 0.72
CA ALA A 47 -13.12 -2.33 0.29
C ALA A 47 -12.00 -1.33 -0.01
N MET A 48 -12.32 -0.20 -0.65
CA MET A 48 -11.36 0.87 -0.92
C MET A 48 -10.88 1.55 0.37
N THR A 49 -11.76 1.81 1.32
CA THR A 49 -11.40 2.40 2.61
C THR A 49 -10.42 1.50 3.36
N LEU A 50 -10.71 0.19 3.43
CA LEU A 50 -9.82 -0.78 4.06
C LEU A 50 -8.44 -0.83 3.38
N HIS A 51 -8.43 -0.87 2.05
CA HIS A 51 -7.19 -0.90 1.27
C HIS A 51 -6.33 0.36 1.51
N LEU A 52 -6.93 1.54 1.49
CA LEU A 52 -6.21 2.80 1.70
C LEU A 52 -5.72 2.95 3.14
N GLN A 53 -6.46 2.46 4.13
CA GLN A 53 -6.02 2.42 5.52
C GLN A 53 -4.76 1.56 5.66
N GLU A 54 -4.76 0.34 5.12
CA GLU A 54 -3.62 -0.58 5.13
C GLU A 54 -2.37 0.05 4.48
N ILE A 55 -2.53 0.68 3.31
CA ILE A 55 -1.44 1.38 2.63
C ILE A 55 -0.92 2.56 3.47
N SER A 56 -1.81 3.32 4.11
CA SER A 56 -1.42 4.48 4.93
C SER A 56 -0.64 4.05 6.17
N GLU A 57 -1.12 3.04 6.89
CA GLU A 57 -0.43 2.46 8.04
C GLU A 57 0.94 1.90 7.63
N SER A 58 1.00 1.24 6.47
CA SER A 58 2.25 0.71 5.94
C SER A 58 3.27 1.82 5.66
N VAL A 59 2.84 2.90 5.00
CA VAL A 59 3.70 4.06 4.71
C VAL A 59 4.20 4.72 6.00
N LEU A 60 3.34 4.85 7.00
CA LEU A 60 3.72 5.41 8.30
C LEU A 60 4.79 4.56 8.99
N LEU A 61 4.63 3.24 9.01
CA LEU A 61 5.61 2.34 9.62
C LEU A 61 6.96 2.41 8.91
N ILE A 62 6.96 2.33 7.57
CA ILE A 62 8.20 2.45 6.77
C ILE A 62 8.91 3.77 7.06
N ARG A 63 8.16 4.87 7.19
CA ARG A 63 8.70 6.20 7.51
C ARG A 63 9.32 6.23 8.91
N GLN A 64 8.71 5.56 9.89
CA GLN A 64 9.28 5.46 11.23
C GLN A 64 10.58 4.63 11.23
N GLU A 65 10.59 3.51 10.54
CA GLU A 65 11.75 2.61 10.44
C GLU A 65 12.89 3.19 9.60
N ASN A 66 12.56 4.04 8.62
CA ASN A 66 13.52 4.56 7.64
C ASN A 66 13.39 6.07 7.45
N ARG A 67 13.45 6.84 8.55
CA ARG A 67 13.25 8.30 8.53
C ARG A 67 14.12 9.00 7.47
N ASP A 68 15.37 8.58 7.33
CA ASP A 68 16.35 9.16 6.40
C ASP A 68 15.98 8.99 4.91
N TRP A 69 15.03 8.11 4.57
CA TRP A 69 14.53 7.94 3.20
C TRP A 69 13.51 9.00 2.80
N PHE A 70 12.90 9.68 3.77
CA PHE A 70 11.88 10.70 3.56
C PHE A 70 12.46 12.07 3.89
N SER A 71 12.34 13.04 2.98
CA SER A 71 12.68 14.43 3.28
C SER A 71 11.68 14.99 4.30
N GLU A 72 12.20 15.71 5.29
CA GLU A 72 11.36 16.62 6.09
C GLU A 72 11.01 17.81 5.17
N GLU A 73 9.75 17.96 4.80
CA GLU A 73 9.23 19.22 4.22
C GLU A 73 9.28 20.35 5.27
#